data_AF-A0A1V5XRW8-F1
#
_entry.id   AF-A0A1V5XRW8-F1
#
_cell.length_a   1.000
_cell.length_b   1.000
_cell.length_c   1.000
_cell.angle_alpha   90.00
_cell.angle_beta   90.00
_cell.angle_gamma   90.00
#
_symmetry.space_group_name_H-M   'P 1'
#
loop_
_entity.id
_entity.type
_entity.pdbx_description
1 polymer ?
#
loop_
_entity_poly.entity_id
_entity_poly.type
_entity_poly.pdbx_seq_one_letter_code
_entity_poly.pdbx_strand_id
1 'polypeptide(L)'
;MTTTDSGPSASLDSLAQRFSPSMNAVTSPYGILCDLTFTFAVVAAVGISTAAVFHYFPAIPGWVAIIPLAIPFLINAAAHLALCGARHRVVNWLMGVPFPVENVNAVLCGVGEQFDVTFEEAVPSRDALMQYLARASEDAYVLEIDESRRAMLARFGVVESKHNPHREAHRRFKRMQKVVSLALIPMHEEHRIERVLIV
;
A
#
# COMPACT_ATOMS: atom_id res chain seq x y z
N MET A 1 17.85 27.54 13.23
CA MET A 1 16.83 26.49 13.44
C MET A 1 15.65 26.83 12.58
N THR A 2 15.64 26.33 11.35
CA THR A 2 14.56 26.53 10.39
C THR A 2 13.46 25.53 10.71
N THR A 3 12.37 26.00 11.29
CA THR A 3 11.10 25.28 11.36
C THR A 3 10.61 25.10 9.92
N THR A 4 10.84 23.92 9.34
CA THR A 4 10.16 23.51 8.13
C THR A 4 8.67 23.45 8.45
N ASP A 5 7.95 24.39 7.88
CA ASP A 5 6.50 24.45 7.80
C ASP A 5 6.01 23.21 7.03
N SER A 6 5.89 22.08 7.73
CA SER A 6 5.48 20.79 7.16
C SER A 6 3.97 20.73 7.09
N GLY A 7 3.38 21.65 6.32
CA GLY A 7 1.99 21.55 5.93
C GLY A 7 1.73 20.31 5.06
N PRO A 8 0.47 20.02 4.72
CA PRO A 8 0.08 18.93 3.82
C PRO A 8 0.88 18.93 2.48
N SER A 9 1.39 20.08 2.06
CA SER A 9 2.23 20.25 0.87
C SER A 9 3.56 19.48 0.94
N ALA A 10 4.22 19.42 2.09
CA ALA A 10 5.54 18.79 2.21
C ALA A 10 5.47 17.25 2.05
N SER A 11 4.41 16.62 2.56
CA SER A 11 4.18 15.17 2.38
C SER A 11 3.78 14.84 0.93
N LEU A 12 3.02 15.72 0.28
CA LEU A 12 2.65 15.61 -1.14
C LEU A 12 3.86 15.77 -2.06
N ASP A 13 4.78 16.69 -1.76
CA ASP A 13 6.00 16.92 -2.55
C ASP A 13 6.96 15.74 -2.51
N SER A 14 7.08 15.07 -1.35
CA SER A 14 7.86 13.82 -1.19
C SER A 14 7.27 12.65 -1.99
N LEU A 15 5.93 12.53 -2.04
CA LEU A 15 5.23 11.57 -2.90
C LEU A 15 5.30 11.94 -4.39
N ALA A 16 5.42 13.24 -4.71
CA ALA A 16 5.30 13.74 -6.06
C ALA A 16 6.51 13.40 -6.97
N GLN A 17 7.69 13.18 -6.39
CA GLN A 17 8.91 13.03 -7.17
C GLN A 17 9.23 11.58 -7.61
N ARG A 18 8.78 10.54 -6.89
CA ARG A 18 9.15 9.13 -7.22
C ARG A 18 8.09 8.10 -6.83
N PHE A 19 7.02 7.97 -7.61
CA PHE A 19 6.08 6.85 -7.47
C PHE A 19 6.55 5.68 -8.35
N SER A 20 7.10 4.62 -7.76
CA SER A 20 7.64 3.49 -8.51
C SER A 20 6.53 2.56 -9.03
N PRO A 21 6.83 1.69 -10.02
CA PRO A 21 5.91 0.63 -10.45
C PRO A 21 5.49 -0.30 -9.30
N SER A 22 6.39 -0.58 -8.35
CA SER A 22 6.06 -1.40 -7.17
C SER A 22 5.06 -0.69 -6.25
N MET A 23 5.18 0.63 -6.06
CA MET A 23 4.22 1.41 -5.29
C MET A 23 2.84 1.45 -5.96
N ASN A 24 2.78 1.54 -7.29
CA ASN A 24 1.53 1.43 -8.05
C ASN A 24 0.85 0.08 -7.82
N ALA A 25 1.62 -1.01 -7.88
CA ALA A 25 1.13 -2.37 -7.65
C ALA A 25 0.48 -2.53 -6.26
N VAL A 26 1.05 -1.91 -5.22
CA VAL A 26 0.52 -1.98 -3.85
C VAL A 26 -0.85 -1.32 -3.70
N THR A 27 -1.24 -0.39 -4.58
CA THR A 27 -2.57 0.23 -4.50
C THR A 27 -3.72 -0.68 -4.97
N SER A 28 -3.43 -1.85 -5.54
CA SER A 28 -4.42 -2.75 -6.12
C SER A 28 -4.18 -4.22 -5.75
N PRO A 29 -5.24 -5.02 -5.53
CA PRO A 29 -5.09 -6.46 -5.32
C PRO A 29 -4.51 -7.19 -6.55
N TYR A 30 -4.60 -6.56 -7.73
CA TYR A 30 -4.08 -7.07 -9.00
C TYR A 30 -2.67 -6.58 -9.33
N GLY A 31 -1.98 -5.92 -8.40
CA GLY A 31 -0.64 -5.38 -8.62
C GLY A 31 0.38 -6.39 -9.12
N ILE A 32 0.23 -7.67 -8.74
CA ILE A 32 1.09 -8.78 -9.21
C ILE A 32 1.04 -8.96 -10.73
N LEU A 33 -0.06 -8.59 -11.39
CA LEU A 33 -0.18 -8.67 -12.85
C LEU A 33 0.71 -7.66 -13.57
N CYS A 34 1.20 -6.64 -12.87
CA CYS A 34 2.17 -5.69 -13.39
C CYS A 34 3.62 -6.15 -13.19
N ASP A 35 3.86 -7.25 -12.48
CA ASP A 35 5.21 -7.80 -12.29
C ASP A 35 5.69 -8.47 -13.58
N LEU A 36 6.81 -7.98 -14.09
CA LEU A 36 7.40 -8.44 -15.34
C LEU A 36 7.95 -9.88 -15.21
N THR A 37 8.54 -10.22 -14.06
CA THR A 37 9.06 -11.56 -13.75
C THR A 37 7.93 -12.57 -13.72
N PHE A 38 6.82 -12.22 -13.05
CA PHE A 38 5.61 -13.05 -13.03
C PHE A 38 5.07 -13.25 -14.46
N THR A 39 5.00 -12.17 -15.24
CA THR A 39 4.53 -12.22 -16.63
C THR A 39 5.40 -13.16 -17.48
N PHE A 40 6.72 -13.05 -17.38
CA PHE A 40 7.63 -13.96 -18.10
C PHE A 40 7.50 -15.42 -17.65
N ALA A 41 7.33 -15.68 -16.36
CA ALA A 41 7.12 -17.04 -15.86
C ALA A 41 5.83 -17.67 -16.44
N VAL A 42 4.74 -16.89 -16.50
CA VAL A 42 3.48 -17.33 -17.11
C VAL A 42 3.66 -17.57 -18.61
N VAL A 43 4.31 -16.64 -19.33
CA VAL A 43 4.60 -16.79 -20.77
C VAL A 43 5.44 -18.04 -21.04
N ALA A 44 6.45 -18.32 -20.21
CA ALA A 44 7.28 -19.51 -20.33
C ALA A 44 6.47 -20.79 -20.13
N ALA A 45 5.62 -20.85 -19.09
CA ALA A 45 4.74 -21.99 -18.85
C ALA A 45 3.78 -22.22 -20.02
N VAL A 46 3.13 -21.16 -20.50
CA VAL A 46 2.25 -21.20 -21.67
C VAL A 46 3.01 -21.67 -22.90
N GLY A 47 4.22 -21.14 -23.15
CA GLY A 47 5.06 -21.54 -24.27
C GLY A 47 5.44 -23.01 -24.25
N ILE A 48 5.79 -23.56 -23.09
CA ILE A 48 6.08 -25.00 -22.92
C ILE A 48 4.82 -25.82 -23.21
N SER A 49 3.67 -25.43 -22.66
CA SER A 49 2.40 -26.12 -22.92
C SER A 49 2.01 -26.08 -24.40
N THR A 50 2.18 -24.93 -25.06
CA THR A 50 1.90 -24.77 -26.49
C THR A 50 2.85 -25.59 -27.35
N ALA A 51 4.14 -25.63 -27.01
CA ALA A 51 5.11 -26.48 -27.70
C ALA A 51 4.77 -27.97 -27.56
N ALA A 52 4.36 -28.42 -26.38
CA ALA A 52 3.89 -29.78 -26.15
C ALA A 52 2.66 -30.10 -27.03
N VAL A 53 1.68 -29.20 -27.10
CA VAL A 53 0.50 -29.37 -27.96
C VAL A 53 0.90 -29.54 -29.42
N PHE A 54 1.80 -28.72 -29.97
CA PHE A 54 2.24 -28.88 -31.36
C PHE A 54 3.04 -30.16 -31.60
N HIS A 55 3.79 -30.63 -30.61
CA HIS A 55 4.50 -31.90 -30.71
C HIS A 55 3.53 -33.08 -30.90
N TYR A 56 2.42 -33.08 -30.16
CA TYR A 56 1.39 -34.13 -30.28
C TYR A 56 0.40 -33.91 -31.44
N PHE A 57 0.22 -32.66 -31.87
CA PHE A 57 -0.76 -32.27 -32.90
C PHE A 57 -0.11 -31.37 -33.98
N PRO A 58 0.73 -31.93 -34.86
CA PRO A 58 1.49 -31.16 -35.85
C PRO A 58 0.62 -30.52 -36.95
N ALA A 59 -0.64 -30.93 -37.08
CA ALA A 59 -1.60 -30.35 -38.02
C ALA A 59 -2.14 -28.98 -37.57
N ILE A 60 -1.91 -28.57 -36.32
CA ILE A 60 -2.35 -27.26 -35.82
C ILE A 60 -1.44 -26.17 -36.42
N PRO A 61 -2.00 -25.13 -37.06
CA PRO A 61 -1.21 -24.04 -37.62
C PRO A 61 -0.43 -23.27 -36.54
N GLY A 62 0.84 -22.95 -36.81
CA GLY A 62 1.73 -22.28 -35.85
C GLY A 62 1.23 -20.91 -35.34
N TRP A 63 0.41 -20.19 -36.12
CA TRP A 63 -0.16 -18.91 -35.69
C TRP A 63 -1.12 -19.05 -34.50
N VAL A 64 -1.70 -20.24 -34.28
CA VAL A 64 -2.60 -20.52 -33.15
C VAL A 64 -1.88 -20.32 -31.81
N ALA A 65 -0.54 -20.44 -31.78
CA ALA A 65 0.27 -20.21 -30.59
C ALA A 65 0.53 -18.75 -30.24
N ILE A 66 0.38 -17.84 -31.20
CA ILE A 66 0.62 -16.41 -30.98
C ILE A 66 -0.38 -15.86 -29.97
N ILE A 67 -1.64 -16.30 -30.07
CA ILE A 67 -2.74 -15.85 -29.21
C ILE A 67 -2.49 -16.14 -27.72
N PRO A 68 -2.26 -17.39 -27.28
CA PRO A 68 -2.01 -17.69 -25.87
C PRO A 68 -0.73 -17.05 -25.34
N LEU A 69 0.30 -16.88 -26.17
CA LEU A 69 1.54 -16.20 -25.78
C LEU A 69 1.39 -14.68 -25.64
N ALA A 70 0.51 -14.05 -26.41
CA ALA A 70 0.26 -12.61 -26.35
C ALA A 70 -0.63 -12.20 -25.17
N ILE A 71 -1.54 -13.09 -24.72
CA ILE A 71 -2.51 -12.79 -23.65
C ILE A 71 -1.83 -12.29 -22.35
N PRO A 72 -0.79 -12.93 -21.79
CA PRO A 72 -0.15 -12.45 -20.57
C PRO A 72 0.42 -11.03 -20.69
N PHE A 73 0.99 -10.68 -21.85
CA PHE A 73 1.50 -9.32 -22.10
C PHE A 73 0.39 -8.29 -22.19
N LEU A 74 -0.74 -8.65 -22.83
CA LEU A 74 -1.92 -7.78 -22.90
C LEU A 74 -2.52 -7.55 -21.51
N ILE A 75 -2.59 -8.59 -20.68
CA ILE A 75 -3.04 -8.47 -19.29
C ILE A 75 -2.09 -7.57 -18.50
N ASN A 76 -0.77 -7.74 -18.63
CA ASN A 76 0.21 -6.90 -17.96
C ASN A 76 0.07 -5.42 -18.38
N ALA A 77 -0.04 -5.14 -19.68
CA ALA A 77 -0.23 -3.80 -20.20
C ALA A 77 -1.54 -3.17 -19.71
N ALA A 78 -2.65 -3.90 -19.74
CA ALA A 78 -3.94 -3.45 -19.24
C ALA A 78 -3.90 -3.17 -17.72
N ALA A 79 -3.23 -4.04 -16.95
CA ALA A 79 -3.04 -3.83 -15.52
C ALA A 79 -2.20 -2.57 -15.26
N HIS A 80 -1.11 -2.37 -16.01
CA HIS A 80 -0.27 -1.18 -15.89
C HIS A 80 -1.08 0.11 -16.15
N LEU A 81 -1.88 0.13 -17.23
CA LEU A 81 -2.76 1.26 -17.55
C LEU A 81 -3.80 1.51 -16.44
N ALA A 82 -4.40 0.46 -15.90
CA ALA A 82 -5.36 0.57 -14.78
C ALA A 82 -4.71 1.13 -13.49
N LEU A 83 -3.39 0.95 -13.34
CA LEU A 83 -2.61 1.47 -12.23
C LEU A 83 -1.96 2.83 -12.49
N CYS A 84 -1.99 3.37 -13.71
CA CYS A 84 -1.51 4.73 -13.97
C CYS A 84 -2.25 5.80 -13.12
N GLY A 85 -3.50 5.53 -12.72
CA GLY A 85 -4.27 6.39 -11.82
C GLY A 85 -4.02 6.18 -10.32
N ALA A 86 -3.18 5.22 -9.94
CA ALA A 86 -2.93 4.85 -8.53
C ALA A 86 -2.42 6.02 -7.70
N ARG A 87 -1.44 6.77 -8.23
CA ARG A 87 -0.89 7.96 -7.59
C ARG A 87 -1.98 8.98 -7.26
N HIS A 88 -2.81 9.34 -8.25
CA HIS A 88 -3.89 10.30 -8.05
C HIS A 88 -4.87 9.84 -6.97
N ARG A 89 -5.18 8.53 -6.91
CA ARG A 89 -6.03 7.99 -5.84
C ARG A 89 -5.41 8.13 -4.45
N VAL A 90 -4.12 7.86 -4.31
CA VAL A 90 -3.40 8.01 -3.03
C VAL A 90 -3.34 9.49 -2.62
N VAL A 91 -2.97 10.36 -3.55
CA VAL A 91 -2.93 11.81 -3.31
C VAL A 91 -4.31 12.35 -2.94
N ASN A 92 -5.35 12.01 -3.69
CA ASN A 92 -6.72 12.45 -3.38
C ASN A 92 -7.20 11.94 -2.01
N TRP A 93 -6.81 10.71 -1.64
CA TRP A 93 -7.10 10.19 -0.31
C TRP A 93 -6.38 11.00 0.77
N LEU A 94 -5.09 11.29 0.61
CA LEU A 94 -4.31 12.09 1.56
C LEU A 94 -4.84 13.52 1.71
N MET A 95 -5.27 14.13 0.60
CA MET A 95 -5.91 15.45 0.62
C MET A 95 -7.21 15.47 1.43
N GLY A 96 -7.85 14.31 1.65
CA GLY A 96 -9.06 14.19 2.46
C GLY A 96 -8.82 13.94 3.94
N VAL A 97 -7.56 13.80 4.38
CA VAL A 97 -7.22 13.55 5.79
C VAL A 97 -7.00 14.91 6.50
N PRO A 98 -7.56 15.12 7.71
CA PRO A 98 -7.50 16.42 8.40
C PRO A 98 -6.13 16.76 9.00
N PHE A 99 -5.18 15.83 8.97
CA PHE A 99 -3.82 15.98 9.51
C PHE A 99 -2.79 15.45 8.50
N PRO A 100 -1.54 15.92 8.55
CA PRO A 100 -0.49 15.45 7.67
C PRO A 100 -0.12 13.99 7.98
N VAL A 101 -0.08 13.16 6.93
CA VAL A 101 0.45 11.79 6.98
C VAL A 101 1.78 11.76 6.22
N GLU A 102 2.86 11.57 6.96
CA GLU A 102 4.22 11.54 6.45
C GLU A 102 4.70 10.12 6.15
N ASN A 103 5.67 10.00 5.24
CA ASN A 103 6.33 8.75 4.87
C ASN A 103 5.39 7.62 4.38
N VAL A 104 4.30 7.96 3.67
CA VAL A 104 3.40 6.99 3.03
C VAL A 104 4.13 6.02 2.09
N ASN A 105 5.26 6.47 1.54
CA ASN A 105 6.16 5.66 0.73
C ASN A 105 6.63 4.40 1.46
N ALA A 106 6.83 4.43 2.78
CA ALA A 106 7.23 3.24 3.53
C ALA A 106 6.18 2.12 3.43
N VAL A 107 4.88 2.42 3.59
CA VAL A 107 3.81 1.42 3.40
C VAL A 107 3.71 0.99 1.94
N LEU A 108 3.80 1.93 1.00
CA LEU A 108 3.71 1.63 -0.44
C LEU A 108 4.89 0.80 -0.96
N CYS A 109 6.05 0.88 -0.32
CA CYS A 109 7.20 0.01 -0.57
C CYS A 109 7.12 -1.31 0.21
N GLY A 110 6.08 -1.51 1.03
CA GLY A 110 5.88 -2.72 1.83
C GLY A 110 6.78 -2.82 3.06
N VAL A 111 7.39 -1.71 3.52
CA VAL A 111 8.30 -1.66 4.68
C VAL A 111 7.64 -1.08 5.92
N GLY A 112 6.71 -0.13 5.75
CA GLY A 112 6.03 0.54 6.85
C GLY A 112 5.02 -0.37 7.54
N GLU A 113 5.30 -0.71 8.79
CA GLU A 113 4.45 -1.59 9.61
C GLU A 113 3.93 -0.89 10.87
N GLN A 114 4.60 0.20 11.24
CA GLN A 114 4.28 0.99 12.40
C GLN A 114 3.95 2.41 11.98
N PHE A 115 3.32 3.13 12.88
CA PHE A 115 3.08 4.55 12.72
C PHE A 115 3.14 5.22 14.08
N ASP A 116 3.71 6.41 14.06
CA ASP A 116 3.80 7.31 15.18
C ASP A 116 2.75 8.42 15.01
N VAL A 117 1.95 8.66 16.04
CA VAL A 117 0.94 9.72 16.08
C VAL A 117 1.38 10.76 17.11
N THR A 118 1.66 11.98 16.65
CA THR A 118 1.94 13.12 17.52
C THR A 118 0.65 13.92 17.75
N PHE A 119 0.35 14.22 19.02
CA PHE A 119 -0.83 14.99 19.43
C PHE A 119 -0.45 16.44 19.76
N GLU A 120 -1.38 17.37 19.49
CA GLU A 120 -1.16 18.81 19.72
C GLU A 120 -1.11 19.17 21.21
N GLU A 121 -1.85 18.47 22.06
CA GLU A 121 -2.02 18.81 23.48
C GLU A 121 -1.53 17.70 24.42
N ALA A 122 -2.34 16.67 24.62
CA ALA A 122 -2.05 15.56 25.53
C ALA A 122 -2.33 14.23 24.83
N VAL A 123 -1.52 13.21 25.15
CA VAL A 123 -1.75 11.86 24.63
C VAL A 123 -2.94 11.25 25.36
N PRO A 124 -3.94 10.70 24.65
CA PRO A 124 -5.01 9.95 25.28
C PRO A 124 -4.46 8.73 26.02
N SER A 125 -5.22 8.23 27.00
CA SER A 125 -4.82 7.00 27.71
C SER A 125 -4.71 5.82 26.74
N ARG A 126 -3.83 4.85 27.06
CA ARG A 126 -3.67 3.63 26.26
C ARG A 126 -5.00 2.95 25.96
N ASP A 127 -5.90 2.88 26.93
CA ASP A 127 -7.21 2.23 26.76
C ASP A 127 -8.10 2.99 25.78
N ALA A 128 -8.10 4.33 25.81
CA ALA A 128 -8.82 5.14 24.84
C ALA A 128 -8.26 4.94 23.43
N LEU A 129 -6.94 4.95 23.28
CA LEU A 129 -6.25 4.71 22.00
C LEU A 129 -6.59 3.32 21.44
N MET A 130 -6.57 2.29 22.28
CA MET A 130 -6.93 0.93 21.89
C MET A 130 -8.40 0.81 21.46
N GLN A 131 -9.33 1.52 22.10
CA GLN A 131 -10.73 1.55 21.67
C GLN A 131 -10.91 2.11 20.26
N TYR A 132 -10.15 3.15 19.90
CA TYR A 132 -10.16 3.69 18.54
C TYR A 132 -9.55 2.70 17.54
N LEU A 133 -8.38 2.14 17.85
CA LEU A 133 -7.70 1.20 16.95
C LEU A 133 -8.51 -0.07 16.69
N ALA A 134 -9.20 -0.59 17.72
CA ALA A 134 -10.06 -1.77 17.60
C ALA A 134 -11.19 -1.59 16.58
N ARG A 135 -11.66 -0.35 16.34
CA ARG A 135 -12.67 -0.05 15.30
C ARG A 135 -12.15 -0.33 13.89
N ALA A 136 -10.85 -0.12 13.67
CA ALA A 136 -10.22 -0.38 12.39
C ALA A 136 -9.77 -1.84 12.26
N SER A 137 -9.28 -2.43 13.36
CA SER A 137 -8.60 -3.72 13.37
C SER A 137 -8.35 -4.24 14.79
N GLU A 138 -8.75 -5.49 15.06
CA GLU A 138 -8.38 -6.20 16.30
C GLU A 138 -6.87 -6.41 16.44
N ASP A 139 -6.16 -6.54 15.31
CA ASP A 139 -4.71 -6.76 15.28
C ASP A 139 -3.90 -5.47 15.46
N ALA A 140 -4.54 -4.30 15.52
CA ALA A 140 -3.86 -3.02 15.64
C ALA A 140 -3.68 -2.68 17.12
N TYR A 141 -2.46 -2.36 17.53
CA TYR A 141 -2.15 -2.15 18.94
C TYR A 141 -1.09 -1.08 19.17
N VAL A 142 -1.17 -0.44 20.34
CA VAL A 142 -0.20 0.54 20.83
C VAL A 142 1.03 -0.19 21.35
N LEU A 143 2.19 0.17 20.81
CA LEU A 143 3.50 -0.31 21.26
C LEU A 143 3.97 0.52 22.44
N GLU A 144 4.08 1.83 22.24
CA GLU A 144 4.69 2.77 23.17
C GLU A 144 3.89 4.07 23.23
N ILE A 145 3.90 4.70 24.40
CA ILE A 145 3.35 6.04 24.61
C ILE A 145 4.48 6.87 25.21
N ASP A 146 4.83 7.95 24.53
CA ASP A 146 5.79 8.94 25.00
C ASP A 146 5.03 10.22 25.35
N GLU A 147 4.69 10.38 26.63
CA GLU A 147 4.00 11.57 27.14
C GLU A 147 4.84 12.84 26.97
N SER A 148 6.17 12.74 27.01
CA SER A 148 7.07 13.89 26.89
C SER A 148 7.07 14.47 25.48
N ARG A 149 6.97 13.61 24.47
CA ARG A 149 6.85 14.00 23.05
C ARG A 149 5.41 14.13 22.59
N ARG A 150 4.45 13.79 23.46
CA ARG A 150 3.02 13.70 23.14
C ARG A 150 2.78 12.76 21.96
N ALA A 151 3.45 11.62 21.98
CA ALA A 151 3.53 10.71 20.84
C ALA A 151 3.08 9.29 21.22
N MET A 152 2.54 8.59 20.23
CA MET A 152 2.08 7.21 20.34
C MET A 152 2.65 6.42 19.18
N LEU A 153 3.39 5.35 19.47
CA LEU A 153 3.81 4.38 18.48
C LEU A 153 2.83 3.21 18.46
N ALA A 154 2.31 2.86 17.28
CA ALA A 154 1.38 1.76 17.11
C ALA A 154 1.68 0.93 15.86
N ARG A 155 1.17 -0.31 15.81
CA ARG A 155 1.31 -1.22 14.68
C ARG A 155 -0.03 -1.42 13.98
N PHE A 156 -0.02 -1.52 12.64
CA PHE A 156 -1.24 -1.68 11.84
C PHE A 156 -1.94 -3.05 12.01
N GLY A 157 -1.21 -4.08 12.42
CA GLY A 157 -1.77 -5.42 12.61
C GLY A 157 -2.02 -6.18 11.31
N VAL A 158 -0.96 -6.58 10.62
CA VAL A 158 -1.08 -7.46 9.45
C VAL A 158 -0.21 -8.69 9.65
N VAL A 159 -0.82 -9.88 9.57
CA VAL A 159 -0.10 -11.15 9.66
C VAL A 159 0.78 -11.31 8.42
N GLU A 160 2.09 -11.45 8.65
CA GLU A 160 3.09 -11.71 7.62
C GLU A 160 2.96 -13.16 7.08
N SER A 161 2.72 -13.27 5.78
CA SER A 161 2.87 -14.45 4.93
C SER A 161 4.02 -14.29 3.94
N LYS A 162 5.11 -15.04 4.18
CA LYS A 162 6.32 -15.09 3.33
C LYS A 162 6.09 -15.47 1.86
N HIS A 163 4.90 -15.94 1.50
CA HIS A 163 4.62 -16.49 0.18
C HIS A 163 4.15 -15.46 -0.86
N ASN A 164 3.70 -14.27 -0.45
CA ASN A 164 3.20 -13.26 -1.40
C ASN A 164 3.40 -11.82 -0.91
N PRO A 165 4.60 -11.25 -1.09
CA PRO A 165 4.94 -9.92 -0.57
C PRO A 165 4.09 -8.78 -1.17
N HIS A 166 3.68 -8.90 -2.44
CA HIS A 166 2.83 -7.88 -3.07
C HIS A 166 1.44 -7.83 -2.45
N ARG A 167 0.85 -8.98 -2.15
CA ARG A 167 -0.46 -9.08 -1.51
C ARG A 167 -0.41 -8.56 -0.08
N GLU A 168 0.68 -8.80 0.64
CA GLU A 168 0.90 -8.26 1.98
C GLU A 168 0.99 -6.74 1.95
N ALA A 169 1.82 -6.18 1.08
CA ALA A 169 1.97 -4.74 0.95
C ALA A 169 0.62 -4.08 0.60
N HIS A 170 -0.17 -4.66 -0.30
CA HIS A 170 -1.53 -4.19 -0.58
C HIS A 170 -2.44 -4.24 0.66
N ARG A 171 -2.39 -5.34 1.43
CA ARG A 171 -3.16 -5.47 2.68
C ARG A 171 -2.74 -4.45 3.72
N ARG A 172 -1.43 -4.19 3.87
CA ARG A 172 -0.90 -3.14 4.77
C ARG A 172 -1.40 -1.76 4.34
N PHE A 173 -1.31 -1.43 3.05
CA PHE A 173 -1.86 -0.18 2.53
C PHE A 173 -3.35 -0.03 2.82
N LYS A 174 -4.16 -1.06 2.56
CA LYS A 174 -5.59 -1.06 2.89
C LYS A 174 -5.86 -0.96 4.39
N ARG A 175 -5.05 -1.60 5.23
CA ARG A 175 -5.16 -1.54 6.69
C ARG A 175 -4.85 -0.14 7.20
N MET A 176 -3.77 0.48 6.71
CA MET A 176 -3.45 1.88 6.98
C MET A 176 -4.60 2.80 6.61
N GLN A 177 -5.17 2.67 5.40
CA GLN A 177 -6.33 3.49 5.00
C GLN A 177 -7.50 3.35 5.98
N LYS A 178 -7.79 2.12 6.44
CA LYS A 178 -8.83 1.86 7.44
C LYS A 178 -8.50 2.45 8.81
N VAL A 179 -7.26 2.32 9.27
CA VAL A 179 -6.81 2.89 10.55
C VAL A 179 -6.94 4.41 10.51
N VAL A 180 -6.49 5.05 9.43
CA VAL A 180 -6.65 6.50 9.28
C VAL A 180 -8.15 6.88 9.28
N SER A 181 -8.96 6.22 8.46
CA SER A 181 -10.37 6.63 8.28
C SER A 181 -11.29 6.30 9.46
N LEU A 182 -11.09 5.16 10.11
CA LEU A 182 -12.00 4.64 11.15
C LEU A 182 -11.51 4.88 12.57
N ALA A 183 -10.20 5.06 12.76
CA ALA A 183 -9.61 5.30 14.08
C ALA A 183 -9.08 6.73 14.20
N LEU A 184 -8.15 7.14 13.34
CA LEU A 184 -7.43 8.40 13.51
C LEU A 184 -8.25 9.65 13.17
N ILE A 185 -9.11 9.61 12.16
CA ILE A 185 -10.01 10.74 11.85
C ILE A 185 -10.98 11.00 13.01
N PRO A 186 -11.74 10.00 13.52
CA PRO A 186 -12.57 10.21 14.70
C PRO A 186 -11.77 10.62 15.93
N MET A 187 -10.58 10.04 16.12
CA MET A 187 -9.69 10.42 17.23
C MET A 187 -9.27 11.89 17.13
N HIS A 188 -9.02 12.42 15.93
CA HIS A 188 -8.66 13.83 15.71
C HIS A 188 -9.77 14.81 16.13
N GLU A 189 -11.04 14.38 16.10
CA GLU A 189 -12.17 15.23 16.53
C GLU A 189 -12.18 15.46 18.05
N GLU A 190 -11.79 14.44 18.83
CA GLU A 190 -11.73 14.52 20.30
C GLU A 190 -10.34 14.91 20.82
N HIS A 191 -9.29 14.47 20.13
CA HIS A 191 -7.89 14.64 20.49
C HIS A 191 -7.10 15.08 19.26
N ARG A 192 -6.82 16.38 19.14
CA ARG A 192 -6.16 16.95 17.97
C ARG A 192 -4.82 16.29 17.69
N ILE A 193 -4.73 15.69 16.51
CA ILE A 193 -3.51 15.06 15.95
C ILE A 193 -2.75 16.13 15.17
N GLU A 194 -1.49 16.36 15.57
CA GLU A 194 -0.56 17.25 14.88
C GLU A 194 -0.04 16.61 13.60
N ARG A 195 0.40 15.35 13.68
CA ARG A 195 0.93 14.60 12.52
C ARG A 195 0.93 13.09 12.75
N VAL A 196 1.00 12.36 11.64
CA VAL A 196 1.20 10.91 11.63
C VAL A 196 2.43 10.58 10.79
N LEU A 197 3.42 9.91 11.37
CA LEU A 197 4.62 9.45 10.68
C LEU A 197 4.59 7.93 10.54
N ILE A 198 4.73 7.43 9.32
CA ILE A 198 4.87 5.98 9.09
C ILE A 198 6.32 5.55 9.30
N VAL A 199 6.50 4.46 10.03
CA VAL A 199 7.79 3.85 10.36
C VAL A 199 7.89 2.45 9.77
#